data_AF-A0A4R3N0F8-F1
#
_entry.id   AF-A0A4R3N0F8-F1
#
_cell.length_a   1.000
_cell.length_b   1.000
_cell.length_c   1.000
_cell.angle_alpha   90.00
_cell.angle_beta   90.00
_cell.angle_gamma   90.00
#
_symmetry.space_group_name_H-M   'P 1'
#
loop_
_entity.id
_entity.type
_entity.pdbx_description
1 polymer ?
#
loop_
_entity_poly.entity_id
_entity_poly.type
_entity_poly.pdbx_seq_one_letter_code
_entity_poly.pdbx_strand_id
1 'polypeptide(L)'
;MGARIMPASIPDSESLSSGPSVAGLDPSDWQRAERRVSDYLRAMGISDPQEIERLLDQVRQRAAIRAAAAPLEDPVEAAIEEAHSLLDQWLIAELGLEGDADRLCAARAAVLNGAVPGWSARWAGFASDSLAPAILAAHLPATPEPAPLNMEPNRIDLLFHRLGHRFLASICRVLCRSSLGGGSPGVRS
;
A
#
# COMPACT_ATOMS: atom_id res chain seq x y z
N MET A 1 -19.85 -75.66 16.62
CA MET A 1 -20.11 -74.70 15.52
C MET A 1 -19.89 -73.30 16.05
N GLY A 2 -18.69 -72.74 15.83
CA GLY A 2 -18.32 -71.39 16.28
C GLY A 2 -17.78 -70.62 15.09
N ALA A 3 -18.55 -69.66 14.59
CA ALA A 3 -18.16 -68.80 13.49
C ALA A 3 -17.22 -67.70 14.02
N ARG A 4 -15.97 -67.73 13.55
CA ARG A 4 -14.91 -66.77 13.87
C ARG A 4 -15.07 -65.57 12.92
N ILE A 5 -15.57 -64.45 13.42
CA ILE A 5 -15.67 -63.20 12.65
C ILE A 5 -14.27 -62.57 12.63
N MET A 6 -13.73 -62.37 11.42
CA MET A 6 -12.49 -61.61 11.20
C MET A 6 -12.80 -60.10 11.28
N PRO A 7 -11.98 -59.28 11.95
CA PRO A 7 -12.08 -57.84 11.83
C PRO A 7 -11.53 -57.38 10.48
N ALA A 8 -12.31 -56.57 9.77
CA ALA A 8 -11.91 -55.89 8.55
C ALA A 8 -10.85 -54.82 8.88
N SER A 9 -9.72 -54.88 8.19
CA SER A 9 -8.69 -53.84 8.17
C SER A 9 -9.30 -52.53 7.69
N ILE A 10 -9.27 -51.50 8.54
CA ILE A 10 -9.52 -50.12 8.16
C ILE A 10 -8.20 -49.61 7.55
N PRO A 11 -8.13 -49.24 6.26
CA PRO A 11 -6.97 -48.57 5.74
C PRO A 11 -6.89 -47.17 6.37
N ASP A 12 -5.70 -46.86 6.89
CA ASP A 12 -5.31 -45.57 7.41
C ASP A 12 -5.70 -44.46 6.44
N SER A 13 -6.46 -43.49 6.96
CA SER A 13 -6.75 -42.25 6.25
C SER A 13 -5.48 -41.39 6.23
N GLU A 14 -4.61 -41.70 5.27
CA GLU A 14 -3.52 -40.83 4.85
C GLU A 14 -4.09 -39.46 4.46
N SER A 15 -3.84 -38.48 5.32
CA SER A 15 -3.42 -37.12 4.95
C SER A 15 -4.18 -36.46 3.79
N LEU A 16 -5.42 -36.06 4.06
CA LEU A 16 -6.04 -34.93 3.37
C LEU A 16 -5.99 -33.72 4.29
N SER A 17 -4.94 -32.91 4.19
CA SER A 17 -5.06 -31.44 4.26
C SER A 17 -3.69 -30.78 4.18
N SER A 18 -3.24 -30.54 2.96
CA SER A 18 -2.40 -29.38 2.68
C SER A 18 -2.83 -28.90 1.30
N GLY A 19 -4.01 -28.27 1.27
CA GLY A 19 -4.30 -27.34 0.19
C GLY A 19 -3.21 -26.27 0.16
N PRO A 20 -2.98 -25.61 -0.99
CA PRO A 20 -1.99 -24.54 -1.07
C PRO A 20 -2.34 -23.52 0.01
N SER A 21 -1.42 -23.29 0.94
CA SER A 21 -1.50 -22.15 1.84
C SER A 21 -1.51 -20.93 0.94
N VAL A 22 -2.69 -20.38 0.68
CA VAL A 22 -2.85 -19.11 -0.01
C VAL A 22 -1.98 -18.15 0.78
N ALA A 23 -0.88 -17.68 0.18
CA ALA A 23 0.03 -16.75 0.79
C ALA A 23 -0.73 -15.45 1.06
N GLY A 24 -1.34 -15.36 2.24
CA GLY A 24 -2.04 -14.19 2.72
C GLY A 24 -1.14 -13.37 3.61
N LEU A 25 -1.58 -12.16 3.94
CA LEU A 25 -0.94 -11.28 4.92
C LEU A 25 -0.67 -12.05 6.23
N ASP A 26 0.58 -12.04 6.69
CA ASP A 26 0.98 -12.69 7.95
C ASP A 26 0.14 -12.11 9.12
N PRO A 27 -0.40 -12.95 10.03
CA PRO A 27 -1.13 -12.47 11.20
C PRO A 27 -0.37 -11.44 12.06
N SER A 28 0.95 -11.58 12.18
CA SER A 28 1.80 -10.67 12.96
C SER A 28 1.97 -9.31 12.26
N ASP A 29 2.10 -9.32 10.93
CA ASP A 29 2.13 -8.11 10.10
C ASP A 29 0.80 -7.36 10.17
N TRP A 30 -0.32 -8.09 10.09
CA TRP A 30 -1.64 -7.50 10.25
C TRP A 30 -1.81 -6.88 11.64
N GLN A 31 -1.40 -7.55 12.72
CA GLN A 31 -1.54 -6.99 14.07
C GLN A 31 -0.80 -5.65 14.23
N ARG A 32 0.36 -5.50 13.59
CA ARG A 32 1.11 -4.23 13.57
C ARG A 32 0.39 -3.17 12.72
N ALA A 33 -0.13 -3.54 11.57
CA ALA A 33 -0.84 -2.65 10.65
C ALA A 33 -2.18 -2.18 11.21
N GLU A 34 -2.96 -3.08 11.82
CA GLU A 34 -4.31 -2.83 12.33
C GLU A 34 -4.38 -1.62 13.26
N ARG A 35 -3.46 -1.53 14.24
CA ARG A 35 -3.39 -0.38 15.15
C ARG A 35 -3.15 0.92 14.39
N ARG A 36 -2.23 0.90 13.41
CA ARG A 36 -1.88 2.10 12.62
C ARG A 36 -3.01 2.52 11.69
N VAL A 37 -3.69 1.57 11.06
CA VAL A 37 -4.88 1.85 10.26
C VAL A 37 -6.00 2.39 11.14
N SER A 38 -6.24 1.83 12.32
CA SER A 38 -7.24 2.32 13.27
C SER A 38 -6.97 3.78 13.68
N ASP A 39 -5.72 4.12 14.00
CA ASP A 39 -5.32 5.49 14.32
C ASP A 39 -5.46 6.42 13.12
N TYR A 40 -5.14 5.95 11.91
CA TYR A 40 -5.31 6.69 10.68
C TYR A 40 -6.79 6.97 10.35
N LEU A 41 -7.68 5.97 10.51
CA LEU A 41 -9.13 6.14 10.36
C LEU A 41 -9.68 7.19 11.34
N ARG A 42 -9.22 7.18 12.59
CA ARG A 42 -9.57 8.21 13.58
C ARG A 42 -9.05 9.59 13.18
N ALA A 43 -7.83 9.67 12.65
CA ALA A 43 -7.26 10.92 12.16
C ALA A 43 -8.04 11.50 10.95
N MET A 44 -8.73 10.65 10.18
CA MET A 44 -9.67 11.09 9.13
C MET A 44 -11.01 11.59 9.68
N GLY A 45 -11.24 11.54 11.00
CA GLY A 45 -12.46 12.02 11.65
C GLY A 45 -13.50 10.94 11.96
N ILE A 46 -13.19 9.66 11.72
CA ILE A 46 -14.10 8.54 12.03
C ILE A 46 -14.06 8.28 13.54
N SER A 47 -15.21 8.40 14.19
CA SER A 47 -15.31 8.28 15.65
C SER A 47 -16.09 7.06 16.12
N ASP A 48 -16.96 6.49 15.28
CA ASP A 48 -17.77 5.33 15.65
C ASP A 48 -16.92 4.04 15.61
N PRO A 49 -16.83 3.27 16.72
CA PRO A 49 -16.10 2.01 16.76
C PRO A 49 -16.58 0.96 15.74
N GLN A 50 -17.88 0.91 15.45
CA GLN A 50 -18.45 -0.06 14.51
C GLN A 50 -18.05 0.27 13.06
N GLU A 51 -17.98 1.56 12.72
CA GLU A 51 -17.47 2.04 11.44
C GLU A 51 -15.98 1.69 11.30
N ILE A 52 -15.19 1.93 12.34
CA ILE A 52 -13.76 1.60 12.35
C ILE A 52 -13.53 0.11 12.15
N GLU A 53 -14.23 -0.75 12.89
CA GLU A 53 -14.12 -2.22 12.77
C GLU A 53 -14.48 -2.68 11.35
N ARG A 54 -15.59 -2.19 10.80
CA ARG A 54 -16.05 -2.53 9.45
C ARG A 54 -15.07 -2.10 8.36
N LEU A 55 -14.42 -0.94 8.53
CA LEU A 55 -13.41 -0.45 7.60
C LEU A 55 -12.07 -1.20 7.75
N LEU A 56 -11.67 -1.54 8.98
CA LEU A 56 -10.49 -2.38 9.24
C LEU A 56 -10.60 -3.73 8.54
N ASP A 57 -11.76 -4.38 8.62
CA ASP A 57 -12.00 -5.65 7.93
C ASP A 57 -11.86 -5.52 6.41
N GLN A 58 -12.38 -4.45 5.82
CA GLN A 58 -12.26 -4.19 4.39
C GLN A 58 -10.81 -3.94 3.98
N VAL A 59 -10.08 -3.14 4.75
CA VAL A 59 -8.65 -2.88 4.53
C VAL A 59 -7.84 -4.18 4.65
N ARG A 60 -8.12 -5.01 5.67
CA ARG A 60 -7.48 -6.31 5.85
C ARG A 60 -7.65 -7.21 4.63
N GLN A 61 -8.88 -7.32 4.13
CA GLN A 61 -9.19 -8.16 2.97
C GLN A 61 -8.42 -7.69 1.74
N ARG A 62 -8.38 -6.38 1.49
CA ARG A 62 -7.65 -5.79 0.36
C ARG A 62 -6.14 -5.97 0.49
N ALA A 63 -5.58 -5.71 1.67
CA ALA A 63 -4.16 -5.91 1.94
C ALA A 63 -3.76 -7.39 1.78
N ALA A 64 -4.60 -8.33 2.21
CA ALA A 64 -4.37 -9.76 2.01
C ALA A 64 -4.40 -10.16 0.52
N ILE A 65 -5.32 -9.60 -0.28
CA ILE A 65 -5.35 -9.81 -1.73
C ILE A 65 -4.07 -9.29 -2.38
N ARG A 66 -3.60 -8.09 -1.98
CA ARG A 66 -2.36 -7.50 -2.50
C ARG A 66 -1.13 -8.34 -2.12
N ALA A 67 -1.05 -8.78 -0.85
CA ALA A 67 0.02 -9.65 -0.37
C ALA A 67 0.07 -11.00 -1.10
N ALA A 68 -1.08 -11.53 -1.51
CA ALA A 68 -1.17 -12.76 -2.30
C ALA A 68 -0.68 -12.59 -3.74
N ALA A 69 -0.75 -11.38 -4.30
CA ALA A 69 -0.25 -11.08 -5.64
C ALA A 69 1.25 -10.78 -5.64
N ALA A 70 1.77 -10.08 -4.63
CA ALA A 70 3.18 -9.76 -4.47
C ALA A 70 3.57 -9.59 -2.99
N PRO A 71 4.78 -10.00 -2.58
CA PRO A 71 5.30 -9.70 -1.26
C PRO A 71 5.27 -8.19 -0.97
N LEU A 72 4.78 -7.82 0.21
CA LEU A 72 4.74 -6.42 0.65
C LEU A 72 6.09 -6.02 1.24
N GLU A 73 6.60 -4.84 0.86
CA GLU A 73 7.83 -4.29 1.45
C GLU A 73 7.58 -3.80 2.89
N ASP A 74 6.51 -3.02 3.10
CA ASP A 74 6.01 -2.65 4.42
C ASP A 74 4.48 -2.93 4.52
N PRO A 75 4.07 -3.92 5.31
CA PRO A 75 2.66 -4.24 5.53
C PRO A 75 1.82 -3.09 6.11
N VAL A 76 2.43 -2.22 6.93
CA VAL A 76 1.75 -1.07 7.54
C VAL A 76 1.47 -0.01 6.48
N GLU A 77 2.48 0.33 5.68
CA GLU A 77 2.33 1.28 4.58
C GLU A 77 1.29 0.79 3.59
N ALA A 78 1.39 -0.47 3.15
CA ALA A 78 0.43 -1.08 2.24
C ALA A 78 -1.01 -1.03 2.79
N ALA A 79 -1.21 -1.30 4.08
CA ALA A 79 -2.55 -1.22 4.69
C ALA A 79 -3.10 0.21 4.75
N ILE A 80 -2.25 1.22 4.99
CA ILE A 80 -2.65 2.64 4.94
C ILE A 80 -3.01 3.06 3.51
N GLU A 81 -2.22 2.62 2.51
CA GLU A 81 -2.53 2.84 1.09
C GLU A 81 -3.87 2.21 0.69
N GLU A 82 -4.16 1.00 1.18
CA GLU A 82 -5.46 0.37 0.93
C GLU A 82 -6.62 1.11 1.59
N ALA A 83 -6.43 1.66 2.80
CA ALA A 83 -7.43 2.50 3.46
C ALA A 83 -7.72 3.78 2.66
N HIS A 84 -6.66 4.44 2.16
CA HIS A 84 -6.80 5.64 1.31
C HIS A 84 -7.47 5.28 -0.02
N SER A 85 -7.04 4.19 -0.66
CA SER A 85 -7.61 3.72 -1.93
C SER A 85 -9.08 3.31 -1.79
N LEU A 86 -9.48 2.76 -0.65
CA LEU A 86 -10.86 2.43 -0.33
C LEU A 86 -11.74 3.69 -0.22
N LEU A 87 -11.22 4.76 0.38
CA LEU A 87 -11.90 6.06 0.43
C LEU A 87 -12.09 6.63 -0.99
N ASP A 88 -11.02 6.63 -1.78
CA ASP A 88 -11.06 7.15 -3.15
C ASP A 88 -12.01 6.36 -4.04
N GLN A 89 -12.00 5.03 -3.96
CA GLN A 89 -12.93 4.19 -4.72
C GLN A 89 -14.38 4.46 -4.35
N TRP A 90 -14.67 4.64 -3.06
CA TRP A 90 -16.02 5.01 -2.63
C TRP A 90 -16.41 6.39 -3.17
N LEU A 91 -15.54 7.41 -3.07
CA LEU A 91 -15.83 8.75 -3.59
C LEU A 91 -16.04 8.75 -5.11
N ILE A 92 -15.21 8.02 -5.85
CA ILE A 92 -15.36 7.83 -7.30
C ILE A 92 -16.73 7.22 -7.62
N ALA A 93 -17.12 6.15 -6.92
CA ALA A 93 -18.39 5.48 -7.14
C ALA A 93 -19.59 6.34 -6.74
N GLU A 94 -19.51 7.03 -5.59
CA GLU A 94 -20.58 7.87 -5.05
C GLU A 94 -20.85 9.09 -5.94
N LEU A 95 -19.81 9.65 -6.55
CA LEU A 95 -19.91 10.83 -7.42
C LEU A 95 -19.96 10.52 -8.92
N GLY A 96 -19.76 9.25 -9.31
CA GLY A 96 -19.67 8.85 -10.72
C GLY A 96 -18.53 9.55 -11.46
N LEU A 97 -17.34 9.64 -10.85
CA LEU A 97 -16.18 10.32 -11.46
C LEU A 97 -15.47 9.41 -12.46
N GLU A 98 -15.08 9.97 -13.61
CA GLU A 98 -14.29 9.28 -14.64
C GLU A 98 -12.94 9.99 -14.84
N GLY A 99 -11.95 9.63 -14.03
CA GLY A 99 -10.57 10.14 -14.19
C GLY A 99 -10.34 11.61 -13.81
N ASP A 100 -11.29 12.26 -13.14
CA ASP A 100 -11.18 13.65 -12.70
C ASP A 100 -10.51 13.74 -11.32
N ALA A 101 -9.18 13.92 -11.32
CA ALA A 101 -8.37 13.98 -10.12
C ALA A 101 -8.67 15.23 -9.26
N ASP A 102 -9.03 16.35 -9.88
CA ASP A 102 -9.31 17.60 -9.16
C ASP A 102 -10.64 17.48 -8.40
N ARG A 103 -11.67 16.92 -9.06
CA ARG A 103 -12.95 16.64 -8.39
C ARG A 103 -12.81 15.62 -7.28
N LEU A 104 -11.99 14.58 -7.45
CA LEU A 104 -11.70 13.62 -6.39
C LEU A 104 -10.98 14.28 -5.20
N CYS A 105 -9.97 15.11 -5.46
CA CYS A 105 -9.27 15.86 -4.41
C CYS A 105 -10.22 16.77 -3.62
N ALA A 106 -11.09 17.50 -4.33
CA ALA A 106 -12.07 18.37 -3.70
C ALA A 106 -13.13 17.60 -2.89
N ALA A 107 -13.59 16.44 -3.41
CA ALA A 107 -14.50 15.57 -2.68
C ALA A 107 -13.87 15.03 -1.39
N ARG A 108 -12.59 14.60 -1.46
CA ARG A 108 -11.83 14.16 -0.29
C ARG A 108 -11.70 15.29 0.73
N ALA A 109 -11.39 16.50 0.30
CA ALA A 109 -11.33 17.66 1.18
C ALA A 109 -12.68 17.95 1.85
N ALA A 110 -13.80 17.84 1.12
CA ALA A 110 -15.15 18.07 1.64
C ALA A 110 -15.58 17.04 2.70
N VAL A 111 -15.18 15.78 2.58
CA VAL A 111 -15.50 14.78 3.62
C VAL A 111 -14.56 14.89 4.83
N LEU A 112 -13.25 15.07 4.59
CA LEU A 112 -12.26 15.12 5.67
C LEU A 112 -12.30 16.43 6.48
N ASN A 113 -12.81 17.52 5.92
CA ASN A 113 -13.03 18.76 6.67
C ASN A 113 -14.33 18.73 7.51
N GLY A 114 -15.13 17.67 7.42
CA GLY A 114 -16.37 17.50 8.16
C GLY A 114 -17.59 18.23 7.58
N ALA A 115 -17.52 18.77 6.35
CA ALA A 115 -18.65 19.48 5.72
C ALA A 115 -19.80 18.54 5.32
N VAL A 116 -19.55 17.23 5.22
CA VAL A 116 -20.54 16.22 4.82
C VAL A 116 -20.88 15.33 6.03
N PRO A 117 -21.93 15.61 6.82
CA PRO A 117 -22.29 14.79 7.96
C PRO A 117 -22.71 13.37 7.52
N GLY A 118 -22.38 12.36 8.34
CA GLY A 118 -22.74 10.96 8.07
C GLY A 118 -21.93 10.27 6.98
N TRP A 119 -20.89 10.92 6.45
CA TRP A 119 -20.04 10.36 5.40
C TRP A 119 -19.34 9.05 5.80
N SER A 120 -18.89 8.95 7.05
CA SER A 120 -18.17 7.77 7.55
C SER A 120 -19.08 6.56 7.68
N ALA A 121 -20.32 6.74 8.16
CA ALA A 121 -21.36 5.72 8.18
C ALA A 121 -21.69 5.22 6.77
N ARG A 122 -21.80 6.14 5.81
CA ARG A 122 -22.05 5.82 4.40
C ARG A 122 -20.88 5.05 3.79
N TRP A 123 -19.66 5.51 3.99
CA TRP A 123 -18.45 4.86 3.50
C TRP A 123 -18.25 3.45 4.10
N ALA A 124 -18.52 3.28 5.39
CA ALA A 124 -18.46 1.98 6.06
C ALA A 124 -19.61 1.04 5.66
N GLY A 125 -20.65 1.54 4.96
CA GLY A 125 -21.77 0.76 4.46
C GLY A 125 -22.95 0.62 5.44
N PHE A 126 -23.00 1.44 6.49
CA PHE A 126 -24.12 1.48 7.44
C PHE A 126 -25.30 2.35 6.97
N ALA A 127 -25.08 3.24 6.00
CA ALA A 127 -26.12 4.07 5.39
C ALA A 127 -26.25 3.78 3.89
N SER A 128 -27.50 3.79 3.39
CA SER A 128 -27.82 3.55 1.96
C SER A 128 -27.95 4.82 1.13
N ASP A 129 -28.27 5.94 1.78
CA ASP A 129 -28.60 7.18 1.09
C ASP A 129 -27.37 7.78 0.42
N SER A 130 -27.57 8.29 -0.80
CA SER A 130 -26.49 8.94 -1.52
C SER A 130 -26.13 10.28 -0.88
N LEU A 131 -24.83 10.52 -0.72
CA LEU A 131 -24.26 11.77 -0.23
C LEU A 131 -23.69 12.63 -1.35
N ALA A 132 -23.81 12.20 -2.61
CA ALA A 132 -23.33 12.95 -3.76
C ALA A 132 -23.81 14.41 -3.79
N PRO A 133 -25.10 14.74 -3.53
CA PRO A 133 -25.54 16.13 -3.51
C PRO A 133 -24.86 16.97 -2.42
N ALA A 134 -24.64 16.39 -1.23
CA ALA A 134 -23.99 17.07 -0.12
C ALA A 134 -22.49 17.29 -0.39
N ILE A 135 -21.80 16.29 -0.95
CA ILE A 135 -20.39 16.39 -1.33
C ILE A 135 -20.21 17.46 -2.43
N LEU A 136 -21.09 17.48 -3.44
CA LEU A 136 -21.06 18.48 -4.50
C LEU A 136 -21.38 19.89 -3.99
N ALA A 137 -22.30 20.03 -3.03
CA ALA A 137 -22.62 21.32 -2.42
C ALA A 137 -21.48 21.86 -1.55
N ALA A 138 -20.69 20.97 -0.93
CA ALA A 138 -19.52 21.33 -0.14
C ALA A 138 -18.26 21.60 -1.00
N HIS A 139 -18.36 21.43 -2.33
CA HIS A 139 -17.26 21.70 -3.24
C HIS A 139 -16.95 23.20 -3.26
N LEU A 140 -15.76 23.56 -2.78
CA LEU A 140 -15.21 24.90 -2.92
C LEU A 140 -14.38 24.94 -4.20
N PRO A 141 -14.70 25.79 -5.19
CA PRO A 141 -13.87 25.92 -6.37
C PRO A 141 -12.47 26.35 -5.96
N ALA A 142 -11.45 25.73 -6.57
CA ALA A 142 -10.07 26.13 -6.37
C ALA A 142 -9.93 27.61 -6.76
N THR A 143 -9.54 28.42 -5.79
CA THR A 143 -9.27 29.85 -5.98
C THR A 143 -7.85 30.11 -5.44
N PRO A 144 -6.99 30.82 -6.20
CA PRO A 144 -7.21 31.50 -7.49
C PRO A 144 -7.22 30.55 -8.73
N GLU A 145 -7.70 31.05 -9.88
CA GLU A 145 -7.59 30.33 -11.16
C GLU A 145 -6.15 29.87 -11.42
N PRO A 146 -5.95 28.69 -12.01
CA PRO A 146 -4.62 28.17 -12.32
C PRO A 146 -3.89 29.15 -13.24
N ALA A 147 -2.99 29.95 -12.65
CA ALA A 147 -2.13 30.82 -13.43
C ALA A 147 -1.17 29.93 -14.23
N PRO A 148 -0.97 30.19 -15.53
CA PRO A 148 0.00 29.46 -16.32
C PRO A 148 1.37 29.58 -15.64
N LEU A 149 1.96 28.44 -15.29
CA LEU A 149 3.29 28.34 -14.71
C LEU A 149 4.32 28.84 -15.73
N ASN A 150 4.60 30.14 -15.69
CA ASN A 150 5.69 30.75 -16.45
C ASN A 150 7.00 30.61 -15.66
N MET A 151 7.35 29.38 -15.28
CA MET A 151 8.68 29.07 -14.79
C MET A 151 9.53 28.52 -15.94
N GLU A 152 10.66 29.17 -16.17
CA GLU A 152 11.78 28.56 -16.89
C GLU A 152 12.11 27.19 -16.24
N PRO A 153 12.15 26.08 -17.00
CA PRO A 153 12.50 24.77 -16.48
C PRO A 153 13.90 24.79 -15.85
N ASN A 154 13.98 24.93 -14.54
CA ASN A 154 15.25 24.88 -13.84
C ASN A 154 15.69 23.41 -13.72
N ARG A 155 16.73 23.04 -14.45
CA ARG A 155 17.31 21.70 -14.35
C ARG A 155 17.89 21.52 -12.95
N ILE A 156 17.26 20.64 -12.17
CA ILE A 156 17.81 20.19 -10.90
C ILE A 156 19.00 19.29 -11.24
N ASP A 157 20.20 19.87 -11.26
CA ASP A 157 21.45 19.10 -11.32
C ASP A 157 21.63 18.39 -9.97
N LEU A 158 21.26 17.11 -9.92
CA LEU A 158 21.54 16.23 -8.78
C LEU A 158 23.07 16.08 -8.66
N LEU A 159 23.71 16.97 -7.90
CA LEU A 159 25.16 17.05 -7.70
C LEU A 159 25.80 15.69 -7.31
N PHE A 160 25.02 14.81 -6.68
CA PHE A 160 25.44 13.46 -6.29
C PHE A 160 25.74 12.54 -7.48
N HIS A 161 25.16 12.79 -8.66
CA HIS A 161 25.48 12.03 -9.87
C HIS A 161 26.89 12.40 -10.39
N ARG A 162 27.28 13.68 -10.34
CA ARG A 162 28.63 14.12 -10.74
C ARG A 162 29.71 13.72 -9.73
N LEU A 163 29.41 13.72 -8.43
CA LEU A 163 30.35 13.21 -7.42
C LEU A 163 30.57 11.70 -7.56
N GLY A 164 29.51 10.91 -7.76
CA GLY A 164 29.60 9.46 -7.94
C GLY A 164 30.52 9.06 -9.10
N HIS A 165 30.38 9.71 -10.25
CA HIS A 165 31.25 9.44 -11.41
C HIS A 165 32.72 9.81 -11.17
N ARG A 166 33.02 10.88 -10.43
CA ARG A 166 34.41 11.26 -10.13
C ARG A 166 35.04 10.31 -9.11
N PHE A 167 34.28 9.84 -8.12
CA PHE A 167 34.75 8.85 -7.16
C PHE A 167 35.01 7.50 -7.82
N LEU A 168 34.09 7.01 -8.67
CA LEU A 168 34.29 5.74 -9.39
C LEU A 168 35.52 5.80 -10.32
N ALA A 169 35.68 6.90 -11.06
CA ALA A 169 36.83 7.09 -11.95
C ALA A 169 38.16 7.16 -11.18
N SER A 170 38.16 7.72 -9.96
CA SER A 170 39.34 7.79 -9.10
C SER A 170 39.69 6.42 -8.51
N ILE A 171 38.70 5.65 -8.06
CA ILE A 171 38.87 4.29 -7.53
C ILE A 171 39.41 3.35 -8.62
N CYS A 172 38.85 3.39 -9.84
CA CYS A 172 39.37 2.60 -10.96
C CYS A 172 40.84 2.94 -11.27
N ARG A 173 41.23 4.22 -11.18
CA ARG A 173 42.62 4.64 -11.44
C ARG A 173 43.59 4.13 -10.39
N VAL A 174 43.18 4.06 -9.12
CA VAL A 174 44.00 3.51 -8.02
C VAL A 174 44.12 1.99 -8.15
N LEU A 175 43.03 1.29 -8.45
CA LEU A 175 43.03 -0.17 -8.57
C LEU A 175 43.83 -0.66 -9.80
N CYS A 176 43.78 0.06 -10.93
CA CYS A 176 44.61 -0.27 -12.10
C CYS A 176 46.11 0.00 -11.87
N ARG A 177 46.48 0.91 -10.97
CA ARG A 177 47.90 1.23 -10.70
C ARG A 177 48.58 0.17 -9.82
N SER A 178 47.80 -0.57 -9.03
CA SER A 178 48.31 -1.65 -8.18
C SER A 178 48.65 -2.94 -8.94
N SER A 179 48.29 -3.06 -10.21
CA SER A 179 48.49 -4.27 -11.03
C SER A 179 49.87 -4.34 -11.73
N LEU A 180 50.67 -3.27 -11.73
CA LEU A 180 51.94 -3.18 -12.48
C LEU A 180 53.21 -3.27 -11.60
N GLY A 181 53.09 -3.62 -10.32
CA GLY A 181 54.21 -3.71 -9.38
C GLY A 181 54.62 -5.15 -9.05
N GLY A 182 54.83 -6.01 -10.04
CA GLY A 182 55.14 -7.43 -9.83
C GLY A 182 56.40 -7.90 -10.54
N GLY A 183 57.55 -7.71 -9.90
CA GLY A 183 58.69 -8.65 -9.94
C GLY A 183 59.45 -8.87 -11.26
N SER A 184 60.61 -8.24 -11.38
CA SER A 184 61.70 -8.74 -12.24
C SER A 184 62.79 -9.36 -11.36
N PRO A 185 63.00 -10.68 -11.36
CA PRO A 185 64.13 -11.29 -10.67
C PRO A 185 65.37 -11.22 -11.56
N GLY A 186 66.41 -10.58 -11.04
CA GLY A 186 67.69 -10.40 -11.69
C GLY A 186 68.42 -11.71 -11.95
N VAL A 187 68.89 -11.85 -13.19
CA VAL A 187 69.95 -12.77 -13.60
C VAL A 187 71.29 -12.24 -13.07
N ARG A 188 72.04 -13.04 -12.31
CA ARG A 188 73.51 -12.94 -12.22
C ARG A 188 74.14 -14.28 -11.89
N SER A 189 74.96 -14.70 -12.84
CA SER A 189 76.17 -15.56 -12.82
C SER A 189 76.07 -16.96 -12.23
#